data_AF-A0A2I0JDQ1-F1
#
_entry.id   AF-A0A2I0JDQ1-F1
#
_cell.length_a   1.000
_cell.length_b   1.000
_cell.length_c   1.000
_cell.angle_alpha   90.00
_cell.angle_beta   90.00
_cell.angle_gamma   90.00
#
_symmetry.space_group_name_H-M   'P 1'
#
loop_
_entity.id
_entity.type
_entity.pdbx_description
1 polymer ?
#
loop_
_entity_poly.entity_id
_entity_poly.type
_entity_poly.pdbx_seq_one_letter_code
_entity_poly.pdbx_strand_id
1 'polypeptide(L)'
;MDMQASREFLAELKVLTHVHHLNLVRLIGYCVEGSLFLVYEFIENGNLSEHLRGSNREPLPWSIRVQIALDSARGLEYIHEHTVPVYIHRDIKSANILIDRNFHGKVADFGLTKLTEVGSTSLPTRLVGTFGYMPPE
;
A
#
# COMPACT_ATOMS: atom_id res chain seq x y z
N MET A 1 -2.60 23.92 6.75
CA MET A 1 -2.41 22.47 6.54
C MET A 1 -2.57 22.23 5.05
N ASP A 2 -1.67 21.47 4.42
CA ASP A 2 -1.75 21.20 2.99
C ASP A 2 -3.00 20.37 2.67
N MET A 3 -3.86 20.89 1.78
CA MET A 3 -5.11 20.27 1.37
C MET A 3 -4.86 18.91 0.68
N GLN A 4 -3.68 18.69 0.11
CA GLN A 4 -3.33 17.39 -0.48
C GLN A 4 -3.03 16.36 0.62
N ALA A 5 -2.15 16.69 1.57
CA ALA A 5 -1.83 15.81 2.70
C ALA A 5 -3.06 15.41 3.53
N SER A 6 -3.99 16.33 3.79
CA SER A 6 -5.23 15.99 4.51
C SER A 6 -6.14 15.04 3.72
N ARG A 7 -6.15 15.13 2.38
CA ARG A 7 -6.93 14.21 1.54
C ARG A 7 -6.32 12.81 1.52
N GLU A 8 -5.00 12.71 1.42
CA GLU A 8 -4.28 11.43 1.47
C GLU A 8 -4.45 10.75 2.83
N PHE A 9 -4.33 11.52 3.92
CA PHE A 9 -4.61 11.02 5.27
C PHE A 9 -6.02 10.43 5.40
N LEU A 10 -7.06 11.15 4.97
CA LEU A 10 -8.44 10.68 5.06
C LEU A 10 -8.71 9.48 4.15
N ALA A 11 -8.08 9.44 2.97
CA ALA A 11 -8.18 8.30 2.07
C ALA A 11 -7.57 7.04 2.70
N GLU A 12 -6.35 7.14 3.22
CA GLU A 12 -5.65 6.05 3.88
C GLU A 12 -6.40 5.56 5.13
N LEU A 13 -6.83 6.49 5.99
CA LEU A 13 -7.61 6.18 7.18
C LEU A 13 -8.88 5.40 6.81
N LYS A 14 -9.62 5.87 5.80
CA LYS A 14 -10.87 5.23 5.35
C LYS A 14 -10.64 3.79 4.87
N VAL A 15 -9.54 3.52 4.19
CA VAL A 15 -9.22 2.17 3.69
C VAL A 15 -8.84 1.28 4.86
N LEU A 16 -7.84 1.70 5.64
CA LEU A 16 -7.20 0.84 6.64
C LEU A 16 -8.07 0.54 7.86
N THR A 17 -9.14 1.30 8.10
CA THR A 17 -10.15 0.94 9.10
C THR A 17 -11.14 -0.13 8.63
N HIS A 18 -11.17 -0.44 7.33
CA HIS A 18 -12.11 -1.42 6.74
C HIS A 18 -11.42 -2.68 6.20
N VAL A 19 -10.12 -2.64 5.96
CA VAL A 19 -9.38 -3.74 5.34
C VAL A 19 -8.36 -4.34 6.31
N HIS A 20 -8.36 -5.67 6.42
CA HIS A 20 -7.45 -6.40 7.31
C HIS A 20 -6.99 -7.69 6.64
N HIS A 21 -5.71 -7.76 6.31
CA HIS A 21 -5.12 -8.91 5.64
C HIS A 21 -3.63 -9.04 5.98
N LEU A 22 -3.10 -10.27 5.97
CA LEU A 22 -1.73 -10.56 6.43
C LEU A 22 -0.66 -9.83 5.60
N ASN A 23 -0.95 -9.60 4.31
CA ASN A 23 -0.07 -8.93 3.35
C ASN A 23 -0.40 -7.44 3.14
N LEU A 24 -1.16 -6.83 4.05
CA LEU A 24 -1.33 -5.39 4.12
C LEU A 24 -0.76 -4.89 5.44
N VAL A 25 -0.19 -3.68 5.44
CA VAL A 25 0.25 -3.04 6.69
C VAL A 25 -0.98 -2.70 7.53
N ARG A 26 -0.95 -3.13 8.79
CA ARG A 26 -2.04 -2.90 9.74
C ARG A 26 -1.95 -1.52 10.38
N LEU A 27 -3.06 -0.77 10.30
CA LEU A 27 -3.29 0.40 11.14
C LEU A 27 -3.63 -0.04 12.58
N ILE A 28 -2.90 0.50 13.55
CA ILE A 28 -3.15 0.31 14.99
C ILE A 28 -4.05 1.42 15.53
N GLY A 29 -3.86 2.66 15.06
CA GLY A 29 -4.64 3.81 15.51
C GLY A 29 -4.36 5.07 14.71
N TYR A 30 -5.05 6.15 15.06
CA TYR A 30 -4.91 7.45 14.40
C TYR A 30 -5.18 8.59 15.39
N CYS A 31 -4.70 9.79 15.04
CA CYS A 31 -5.02 11.03 15.75
C CYS A 31 -5.52 12.07 14.75
N VAL A 32 -6.57 12.80 15.12
CA VAL A 32 -7.13 13.92 14.35
C VAL A 32 -7.18 15.23 15.17
N GLU A 33 -6.75 15.19 16.42
CA GLU A 33 -6.78 16.35 17.33
C GLU A 33 -5.45 17.12 17.26
N GLY A 34 -5.51 18.35 16.77
CA GLY A 34 -4.35 19.25 16.63
C GLY A 34 -3.42 18.89 15.48
N SER A 35 -3.09 17.62 15.30
CA SER A 35 -2.26 17.12 14.19
C SER A 35 -2.74 15.75 13.72
N LEU A 36 -2.53 15.47 12.43
CA LEU A 36 -2.96 14.23 11.80
C LEU A 36 -1.85 13.18 11.92
N PHE A 37 -2.14 12.05 12.58
CA PHE A 37 -1.20 10.93 12.70
C PHE A 37 -1.88 9.61 12.36
N LEU A 38 -1.15 8.74 11.67
CA LEU A 38 -1.50 7.33 11.49
C LEU A 38 -0.44 6.49 12.19
N VAL A 39 -0.89 5.52 12.99
CA VAL A 39 -0.02 4.66 13.80
C VAL A 39 -0.14 3.25 13.24
N TYR A 40 0.98 2.70 12.76
CA TYR A 40 1.06 1.41 12.09
C TYR A 40 1.73 0.35 12.97
N GLU A 41 1.54 -0.92 12.62
CA GLU A 41 2.49 -1.95 13.01
C GLU A 41 3.89 -1.59 12.50
N PHE A 42 4.92 -1.83 13.31
CA PHE A 42 6.30 -1.63 12.90
C PHE A 42 6.78 -2.83 12.08
N ILE A 43 7.35 -2.56 10.90
CA ILE A 43 7.83 -3.59 9.96
C ILE A 43 9.36 -3.49 9.87
N GLU A 44 10.05 -4.55 10.30
CA GLU A 44 11.46 -4.47 10.71
C GLU A 44 12.46 -4.36 9.56
N ASN A 45 12.18 -4.99 8.42
CA ASN A 45 13.15 -5.07 7.32
C ASN A 45 13.02 -3.92 6.31
N GLY A 46 12.29 -2.85 6.60
CA GLY A 46 12.15 -1.70 5.70
C GLY A 46 11.36 -2.03 4.42
N ASN A 47 11.56 -1.24 3.37
CA ASN A 47 10.86 -1.43 2.08
C ASN A 47 11.69 -2.18 1.04
N LEU A 48 11.03 -2.82 0.06
CA LEU A 48 11.67 -3.59 -1.00
C LEU A 48 12.63 -2.76 -1.87
N SER A 49 12.38 -1.46 -2.07
CA SER A 49 13.29 -0.59 -2.84
C SER A 49 14.68 -0.52 -2.20
N GLU A 50 14.79 -0.49 -0.88
CA GLU A 50 16.08 -0.52 -0.17
C GLU A 50 16.87 -1.81 -0.46
N HIS A 51 16.18 -2.95 -0.52
CA HIS A 51 16.80 -4.26 -0.80
C HIS A 51 17.18 -4.45 -2.27
N LEU A 52 16.51 -3.76 -3.20
CA LEU A 52 16.77 -3.88 -4.63
C LEU A 52 17.84 -2.92 -5.14
N ARG A 53 17.97 -1.73 -4.55
CA ARG A 53 18.77 -0.62 -5.10
C ARG A 53 20.08 -0.35 -4.34
N GLY A 54 20.55 -1.32 -3.55
CA GLY A 54 21.90 -1.27 -2.97
C GLY A 54 22.02 -0.37 -1.73
N SER A 55 21.05 -0.44 -0.81
CA SER A 55 21.38 -0.15 0.58
C SER A 55 22.48 -1.13 1.05
N ASN A 56 23.20 -0.85 2.14
CA ASN A 56 24.22 -1.75 2.73
C ASN A 56 23.62 -3.08 3.27
N ARG A 57 22.68 -3.67 2.56
CA ARG A 57 21.94 -4.89 2.86
C ARG A 57 22.32 -5.94 1.82
N GLU A 58 22.41 -7.17 2.29
CA GLU A 58 22.63 -8.31 1.40
C GLU A 58 21.48 -8.43 0.38
N PRO A 59 21.79 -8.76 -0.88
CA PRO A 59 20.75 -9.00 -1.88
C PRO A 59 19.80 -10.10 -1.46
N LEU A 60 18.50 -9.88 -1.62
CA LEU A 60 17.50 -10.90 -1.32
C LEU A 60 17.69 -12.15 -2.20
N PRO A 61 17.66 -13.37 -1.62
CA PRO A 61 17.64 -14.61 -2.39
C PRO A 61 16.44 -14.66 -3.35
N TRP A 62 16.59 -15.35 -4.48
CA TRP A 62 15.54 -15.42 -5.50
C TRP A 62 14.21 -15.97 -4.95
N SER A 63 14.26 -17.03 -4.14
CA SER A 63 13.06 -17.60 -3.50
C SER A 63 12.30 -16.58 -2.66
N ILE A 64 13.02 -15.72 -1.92
CA ILE A 64 12.43 -14.66 -1.12
C ILE A 64 11.79 -13.57 -2.00
N ARG A 65 12.41 -13.22 -3.13
CA ARG A 65 11.81 -12.26 -4.09
C ARG A 65 10.49 -12.78 -4.64
N VAL A 66 10.44 -14.07 -4.99
CA VAL A 66 9.22 -14.73 -5.47
C VAL A 66 8.15 -14.73 -4.37
N GLN A 67 8.53 -15.02 -3.12
CA GLN A 67 7.61 -14.97 -1.99
C GLN A 67 7.03 -13.56 -1.78
N ILE A 68 7.86 -12.52 -1.80
CA ILE A 68 7.43 -11.12 -1.66
C ILE A 68 6.48 -10.72 -2.79
N ALA A 69 6.75 -11.15 -4.03
CA ALA A 69 5.86 -10.90 -5.17
C ALA A 69 4.49 -11.58 -4.98
N LEU A 70 4.48 -12.85 -4.53
CA LEU A 70 3.25 -13.58 -4.23
C LEU A 70 2.46 -12.93 -3.08
N ASP A 71 3.14 -12.55 -2.02
CA ASP A 71 2.54 -11.86 -0.87
C ASP A 71 1.90 -10.54 -1.27
N SER A 72 2.61 -9.74 -2.07
CA SER A 72 2.08 -8.47 -2.60
C SER A 72 0.86 -8.70 -3.49
N ALA A 73 0.90 -9.73 -4.33
CA ALA A 73 -0.23 -10.11 -5.19
C ALA A 73 -1.46 -10.53 -4.37
N ARG A 74 -1.29 -11.29 -3.28
CA ARG A 74 -2.38 -11.68 -2.37
C ARG A 74 -2.99 -10.47 -1.66
N GLY A 75 -2.15 -9.51 -1.23
CA GLY A 75 -2.64 -8.25 -0.66
C GLY A 75 -3.50 -7.46 -1.65
N LEU A 76 -3.09 -7.43 -2.92
CA LEU A 76 -3.82 -6.78 -4.01
C LEU A 76 -5.11 -7.51 -4.38
N GLU A 77 -5.07 -8.82 -4.55
CA GLU A 77 -6.24 -9.67 -4.78
C GLU A 77 -7.30 -9.44 -3.69
N TYR A 78 -6.88 -9.39 -2.42
CA TYR A 78 -7.79 -9.14 -1.32
C TYR A 78 -8.56 -7.82 -1.47
N ILE A 79 -7.88 -6.70 -1.75
CA ILE A 79 -8.54 -5.39 -1.89
C ILE A 79 -9.32 -5.22 -3.21
N HIS A 80 -9.03 -6.05 -4.21
CA HIS A 80 -9.69 -6.04 -5.51
C HIS A 80 -10.95 -6.92 -5.55
N GLU A 81 -10.92 -8.07 -4.88
CA GLU A 81 -11.93 -9.12 -5.06
C GLU A 81 -12.68 -9.47 -3.77
N HIS A 82 -12.12 -9.14 -2.60
CA HIS A 82 -12.62 -9.63 -1.31
C HIS A 82 -13.05 -8.50 -0.36
N THR A 83 -13.17 -7.27 -0.85
CA THR A 83 -13.69 -6.13 -0.11
C THR A 83 -14.91 -5.53 -0.83
N VAL A 84 -15.87 -5.06 -0.04
CA VAL A 84 -17.00 -4.26 -0.54
C VAL A 84 -17.05 -2.97 0.26
N PRO A 85 -16.83 -1.80 -0.37
CA PRO A 85 -16.50 -1.57 -1.79
C PRO A 85 -15.11 -2.10 -2.21
N VAL A 86 -14.84 -2.13 -3.51
CA VAL A 86 -13.54 -2.52 -4.06
C VAL A 86 -12.57 -1.33 -3.97
N TYR A 87 -11.31 -1.60 -3.63
CA TYR A 87 -10.28 -0.57 -3.46
C TYR A 87 -9.15 -0.73 -4.49
N ILE A 88 -8.85 0.32 -5.24
CA ILE A 88 -7.71 0.38 -6.16
C ILE A 88 -6.58 1.17 -5.50
N HIS A 89 -5.44 0.52 -5.22
CA HIS A 89 -4.32 1.13 -4.50
C HIS A 89 -3.69 2.35 -5.22
N ARG A 90 -3.55 2.27 -6.56
CA ARG A 90 -2.98 3.29 -7.47
C ARG A 90 -1.50 3.67 -7.29
N ASP A 91 -0.84 3.26 -6.20
CA ASP A 91 0.60 3.55 -6.03
C ASP A 91 1.45 2.32 -5.66
N ILE A 92 1.25 1.22 -6.38
CA ILE A 92 2.05 0.01 -6.18
C ILE A 92 3.45 0.21 -6.77
N LYS A 93 4.45 0.15 -5.90
CA LYS A 93 5.87 0.27 -6.23
C LYS A 93 6.72 -0.39 -5.15
N SER A 94 7.98 -0.66 -5.45
CA SER A 94 8.92 -1.29 -4.50
C SER A 94 9.12 -0.50 -3.19
N ALA A 95 8.92 0.82 -3.19
CA ALA A 95 8.97 1.63 -1.96
C ALA A 95 7.75 1.43 -1.04
N ASN A 96 6.63 0.93 -1.59
CA ASN A 96 5.35 0.75 -0.88
C ASN A 96 5.08 -0.73 -0.57
N ILE A 97 6.11 -1.57 -0.66
CA ILE A 97 6.09 -2.97 -0.21
C ILE A 97 7.09 -3.07 0.95
N LEU A 98 6.57 -3.20 2.17
CA LEU A 98 7.38 -3.41 3.36
C LEU A 98 7.66 -4.89 3.57
N ILE A 99 8.78 -5.20 4.22
CA ILE A 99 9.26 -6.56 4.44
C ILE A 99 9.29 -6.80 5.96
N ASP A 100 8.52 -7.78 6.43
CA ASP A 100 8.49 -8.13 7.85
C ASP A 100 9.73 -8.93 8.27
N ARG A 101 9.90 -9.16 9.58
CA ARG A 101 11.00 -9.97 10.14
C ARG A 101 11.17 -11.37 9.51
N ASN A 102 10.11 -11.95 8.96
CA ASN A 102 10.10 -13.27 8.34
C ASN A 102 10.30 -13.20 6.82
N PHE A 103 10.62 -12.02 6.28
CA PHE A 103 10.77 -11.74 4.86
C PHE A 103 9.49 -11.93 4.04
N HIS A 104 8.33 -11.74 4.66
CA HIS A 104 7.05 -11.63 3.96
C HIS A 104 6.76 -10.21 3.52
N GLY A 105 6.13 -10.08 2.35
CA GLY A 105 5.73 -8.80 1.78
C GLY A 105 4.43 -8.26 2.38
N LYS A 106 4.40 -6.97 2.67
CA LYS A 106 3.18 -6.22 3.05
C LYS A 106 3.03 -4.95 2.23
N VAL A 107 1.88 -4.78 1.59
CA VAL A 107 1.55 -3.56 0.85
C VAL A 107 1.20 -2.44 1.83
N ALA A 108 1.76 -1.25 1.59
CA ALA A 108 1.64 -0.05 2.42
C ALA A 108 1.29 1.18 1.57
N ASP A 109 1.03 2.31 2.25
CA ASP A 109 0.76 3.62 1.64
C ASP A 109 -0.51 3.65 0.77
N PHE A 110 -1.64 3.71 1.48
CA PHE A 110 -2.97 3.74 0.86
C PHE A 110 -3.47 5.16 0.61
N GLY A 111 -2.63 6.20 0.73
CA GLY A 111 -3.02 7.60 0.61
C GLY A 111 -3.60 7.96 -0.76
N LEU A 112 -3.22 7.22 -1.80
CA LEU A 112 -3.75 7.37 -3.15
C LEU A 112 -4.88 6.39 -3.49
N THR A 113 -5.39 5.60 -2.56
CA THR A 113 -6.41 4.59 -2.85
C THR A 113 -7.71 5.22 -3.37
N LYS A 114 -8.36 4.54 -4.31
CA LYS A 114 -9.67 4.90 -4.85
C LYS A 114 -10.70 3.81 -4.60
N LEU A 115 -11.89 4.24 -4.22
CA LEU A 115 -13.08 3.40 -4.12
C LEU A 115 -13.72 3.21 -5.48
N THR A 116 -14.11 1.98 -5.80
CA THR A 116 -14.90 1.67 -7.01
C THR A 116 -16.05 0.74 -6.67
N GLU A 117 -17.19 0.94 -7.31
CA GLU A 117 -18.32 0.02 -7.19
C GLU A 117 -18.10 -1.19 -8.10
N VAL A 118 -18.53 -2.36 -7.64
CA VAL A 118 -18.46 -3.61 -8.40
C VAL A 118 -19.29 -3.45 -9.68
N GLY A 119 -18.66 -3.62 -10.85
CA GLY A 119 -19.32 -3.51 -12.15
C GLY A 119 -19.45 -2.08 -12.72
N SER A 120 -18.92 -1.06 -12.04
CA SER A 120 -18.88 0.31 -12.60
C SER A 120 -17.72 0.47 -13.59
N THR A 121 -17.97 1.11 -14.73
CA THR A 121 -16.91 1.57 -15.64
C THR A 121 -16.11 2.67 -14.96
N SER A 122 -14.78 2.62 -15.06
CA SER A 122 -13.88 3.56 -14.41
C SER A 122 -14.17 4.99 -14.86
N LEU A 123 -14.82 5.79 -14.01
CA LEU A 123 -15.00 7.21 -14.23
C LEU A 123 -13.63 7.90 -14.34
N PRO A 124 -13.44 8.88 -15.26
CA PRO A 124 -12.22 9.66 -15.36
C PRO A 124 -11.85 10.21 -13.99
N THR A 125 -10.65 9.90 -13.53
CA THR A 125 -10.13 10.44 -12.28
C THR A 125 -8.84 11.19 -12.50
N ARG A 126 -8.54 12.09 -11.56
CA ARG A 126 -7.25 12.77 -11.48
C ARG A 126 -6.11 11.74 -11.61
N LEU A 127 -5.20 12.00 -12.54
CA LEU A 127 -3.98 11.22 -12.73
C LEU A 127 -3.12 11.33 -11.45
N VAL A 128 -2.89 10.19 -10.81
CA VAL A 128 -2.09 10.06 -9.58
C VAL A 128 -1.36 8.72 -9.63
N GLY A 129 -0.24 8.65 -8.92
CA GLY A 129 0.62 7.47 -8.88
C GLY A 129 2.05 7.82 -9.30
N THR A 130 2.94 6.85 -9.16
CA THR A 130 4.36 7.05 -9.47
C THR A 130 4.64 6.84 -10.97
N PHE A 131 5.28 7.82 -11.61
CA PHE A 131 5.72 7.71 -13.01
C PHE A 131 6.60 6.47 -13.21
N GLY A 132 6.36 5.73 -14.31
CA GLY A 132 7.02 4.46 -14.60
C GLY A 132 6.35 3.22 -13.96
N TYR A 133 5.42 3.42 -13.01
CA TYR A 133 4.54 2.36 -12.48
C TYR A 133 3.10 2.49 -12.96
N MET A 134 2.69 3.70 -13.38
CA MET A 134 1.36 3.93 -13.94
C MET A 134 1.20 3.23 -15.31
N PRO A 135 0.02 2.66 -15.57
CA PRO A 135 -0.30 2.10 -16.88
C PRO A 135 -0.55 3.23 -17.91
N PRO A 136 -0.41 2.96 -19.22
CA PRO A 136 -0.32 3.99 -20.27
C PRO A 136 -1.65 4.60 -20.74
N GLU A 137 -2.80 3.99 -20.43
CA GLU A 137 -4.15 4.46 -20.80
C GLU A 137 -4.57 5.80 -20.15
#